data_AF-A0A3R7GUU4-F1
#
_entry.id   AF-A0A3R7GUU4-F1
#
_cell.length_a   1.000
_cell.length_b   1.000
_cell.length_c   1.000
_cell.angle_alpha   90.00
_cell.angle_beta   90.00
_cell.angle_gamma   90.00
#
_symmetry.space_group_name_H-M   'P 1'
#
loop_
_entity.id
_entity.type
_entity.pdbx_description
1 polymer ?
#
loop_
_entity_poly.entity_id
_entity_poly.type
_entity_poly.pdbx_seq_one_letter_code
_entity_poly.pdbx_strand_id
1 'polypeptide(L)' 'MPSIIVAAGVGVFAFMIFAVLMLVYLGMVVWTFSDAQQNSTHPAFLWAIVVFFAPLLGLVLYVLLGRDATGPRSGPGRGY' A
#
# COMPACT_ATOMS: atom_id res chain seq x y z
N MET A 1 29.79 23.48 17.93
CA MET A 1 29.07 22.37 18.57
C MET A 1 27.63 22.82 18.77
N PRO A 2 26.61 22.20 18.15
CA PRO A 2 25.22 22.54 18.42
C PRO A 2 24.91 22.31 19.92
N SER A 3 24.08 23.17 20.50
CA SER A 3 23.68 23.01 21.90
C SER A 3 22.81 21.76 22.08
N ILE A 4 22.85 21.15 23.26
CA ILE A 4 22.09 19.93 23.57
C ILE A 4 20.58 20.11 23.31
N ILE A 5 20.06 21.31 23.52
CA ILE A 5 18.65 21.67 23.28
C ILE A 5 18.33 21.61 21.79
N VAL A 6 19.21 22.15 20.93
CA VAL A 6 19.04 22.12 19.47
C VAL A 6 19.16 20.69 18.94
N ALA A 7 20.12 19.91 19.43
CA ALA A 7 20.29 18.51 19.04
C ALA A 7 19.08 17.65 19.44
N ALA A 8 18.55 17.83 20.65
CA ALA A 8 17.36 17.13 21.12
C ALA A 8 16.12 17.49 20.30
N GLY A 9 15.92 18.78 19.99
CA GLY A 9 14.81 19.25 19.16
C GLY A 9 14.82 18.63 17.76
N VAL A 10 15.98 18.60 17.09
CA VAL A 10 16.13 17.97 15.77
C VAL A 10 15.88 16.46 15.85
N GLY A 11 16.37 15.80 16.90
CA GLY A 11 16.18 14.36 17.09
C GLY A 11 14.70 13.97 17.24
N VAL A 12 13.96 14.68 18.08
CA VAL A 12 12.52 14.44 18.27
C VAL A 12 11.76 14.69 16.97
N PHE A 13 12.06 15.79 16.27
CA PHE A 13 11.40 16.11 15.00
C PHE A 13 11.66 15.05 13.93
N ALA A 14 12.90 14.60 13.77
CA ALA A 14 13.26 13.55 12.83
C ALA A 14 12.57 12.22 13.17
N PHE A 15 12.49 11.86 14.45
CA PHE A 15 11.78 10.67 14.91
C PHE A 15 10.29 10.73 14.59
N MET A 16 9.65 11.88 14.79
CA MET A 16 8.23 12.07 14.46
C MET A 16 7.97 11.90 12.96
N ILE A 17 8.83 12.48 12.10
CA ILE A 17 8.74 12.27 10.65
C ILE A 17 8.90 10.79 10.31
N PHE A 18 9.92 10.15 10.86
CA PHE A 18 10.16 8.72 10.64
C PHE A 18 8.95 7.87 11.06
N ALA A 19 8.36 8.15 12.22
CA ALA A 19 7.19 7.42 12.73
C ALA A 19 5.99 7.58 11.79
N VAL A 20 5.72 8.79 11.30
CA VAL A 20 4.64 9.04 10.34
C VAL A 20 4.89 8.31 9.02
N LEU A 21 6.11 8.39 8.48
CA LEU A 21 6.47 7.68 7.25
C LEU A 21 6.35 6.16 7.40
N MET A 22 6.72 5.62 8.57
CA MET A 22 6.58 4.21 8.87
C MET A 22 5.12 3.78 8.93
N LEU A 23 4.23 4.59 9.54
CA LEU A 23 2.79 4.34 9.55
C LEU A 23 2.19 4.38 8.15
N VAL A 24 2.58 5.35 7.33
CA VAL A 24 2.14 5.46 5.93
C VAL A 24 2.61 4.23 5.14
N TYR A 25 3.86 3.82 5.31
CA TYR A 25 4.41 2.63 4.65
C TYR A 25 3.63 1.36 5.02
N LEU A 26 3.45 1.08 6.31
CA LEU A 26 2.68 -0.08 6.77
C LEU A 26 1.21 0.00 6.32
N GLY A 27 0.63 1.20 6.38
CA GLY A 27 -0.72 1.47 5.91
C GLY A 27 -0.90 1.12 4.44
N MET A 28 0.05 1.49 3.57
CA MET A 28 0.03 1.14 2.15
C MET A 28 0.08 -0.38 1.90
N VAL A 29 0.90 -1.10 2.67
CA VAL A 29 1.01 -2.57 2.53
C VAL A 29 -0.30 -3.25 2.95
N VAL A 30 -0.84 -2.89 4.12
CA VAL A 30 -2.11 -3.44 4.62
C VAL A 30 -3.29 -3.06 3.72
N TRP A 31 -3.31 -1.81 3.25
CA TRP A 31 -4.30 -1.35 2.29
C TRP A 31 -4.23 -2.17 1.00
N THR A 32 -3.05 -2.34 0.41
CA THR A 32 -2.89 -3.14 -0.82
C THR A 32 -3.39 -4.56 -0.63
N PHE A 33 -3.06 -5.20 0.50
CA PHE A 33 -3.54 -6.54 0.82
C PHE A 33 -5.07 -6.61 0.94
N SER A 34 -5.67 -5.70 1.71
CA SER A 34 -7.12 -5.66 1.93
C SER A 34 -7.91 -5.31 0.67
N ASP A 35 -7.37 -4.41 -0.16
CA ASP A 35 -7.95 -4.03 -1.43
C ASP A 35 -7.84 -5.18 -2.46
N ALA A 36 -6.69 -5.86 -2.52
CA ALA A 36 -6.46 -6.95 -3.47
C ALA A 36 -7.35 -8.17 -3.19
N GLN A 37 -7.74 -8.42 -1.93
CA GLN A 37 -8.68 -9.51 -1.60
C GLN A 37 -10.03 -9.37 -2.32
N GLN A 38 -10.42 -8.16 -2.69
CA GLN A 38 -11.71 -7.87 -3.33
C GLN A 38 -11.56 -7.48 -4.80
N ASN A 39 -10.44 -6.88 -5.16
CA ASN A 39 -10.27 -6.22 -6.45
C ASN A 39 -9.23 -6.88 -7.38
N SER A 40 -8.60 -7.99 -6.98
CA SER A 40 -7.58 -8.70 -7.77
C SER A 40 -7.97 -10.15 -8.06
N THR A 41 -7.75 -10.60 -9.28
CA THR A 41 -7.80 -12.03 -9.65
C THR A 41 -6.55 -12.79 -9.16
N HIS A 42 -5.46 -12.06 -8.90
CA HIS A 42 -4.20 -12.58 -8.38
C HIS A 42 -4.18 -12.61 -6.84
N PRO A 43 -3.36 -13.48 -6.21
CA PRO A 43 -3.30 -13.59 -4.75
C PRO A 43 -2.94 -12.26 -4.07
N ALA A 44 -3.75 -11.85 -3.08
CA ALA A 44 -3.55 -10.60 -2.34
C ALA A 44 -2.18 -10.51 -1.65
N PHE A 45 -1.66 -11.64 -1.16
CA PHE A 45 -0.33 -11.71 -0.56
C PHE A 45 0.80 -11.34 -1.54
N LEU A 46 0.63 -11.66 -2.84
CA LEU A 46 1.59 -11.32 -3.89
C LEU A 46 1.68 -9.79 -4.03
N TRP A 47 0.53 -9.10 -4.07
CA TRP A 47 0.52 -7.65 -4.15
C TRP A 47 1.09 -6.97 -2.90
N ALA A 48 0.79 -7.51 -1.72
CA ALA A 48 1.35 -7.02 -0.46
C ALA A 48 2.88 -7.13 -0.43
N ILE A 49 3.46 -8.25 -0.89
CA ILE A 49 4.92 -8.44 -0.89
C ILE A 49 5.62 -7.52 -1.92
N VAL A 50 5.00 -7.28 -3.07
CA VAL A 50 5.53 -6.35 -4.08
C VAL A 50 5.54 -4.91 -3.53
N VAL A 51 4.46 -4.47 -2.88
CA VAL A 51 4.40 -3.15 -2.24
C VAL A 51 5.33 -3.06 -1.03
N PHE A 52 5.54 -4.16 -0.29
CA PHE A 52 6.49 -4.18 0.82
C PHE A 52 7.93 -3.93 0.34
N PHE A 53 8.39 -4.65 -0.68
CA PHE A 53 9.78 -4.53 -1.19
C PHE A 53 10.00 -3.34 -2.13
N ALA A 54 8.98 -2.95 -2.88
CA ALA A 54 9.05 -1.86 -3.85
C ALA A 54 7.82 -0.96 -3.71
N PRO A 55 7.72 -0.10 -2.67
CA PRO A 55 6.46 0.58 -2.34
C PRO A 55 5.87 1.41 -3.46
N LEU A 56 6.66 2.26 -4.12
CA LEU A 56 6.16 3.09 -5.22
C LEU A 56 5.83 2.26 -6.47
N LEU A 57 6.79 1.44 -6.92
CA LEU A 57 6.61 0.62 -8.12
C LEU A 57 5.49 -0.41 -7.94
N GLY A 58 5.46 -1.09 -6.80
CA GLY A 58 4.44 -2.06 -6.45
C GLY A 58 3.05 -1.48 -6.38
N LEU A 59 2.91 -0.25 -5.85
CA LEU A 59 1.61 0.43 -5.81
C LEU A 59 1.15 0.78 -7.23
N VAL A 60 2.05 1.28 -8.07
CA VAL A 60 1.76 1.58 -9.49
C VAL A 60 1.34 0.31 -10.23
N LEU A 61 2.10 -0.78 -10.08
CA LEU A 61 1.77 -2.07 -10.68
C LEU A 61 0.43 -2.60 -10.16
N TYR A 62 0.16 -2.49 -8.86
CA TYR A 62 -1.10 -2.93 -8.27
C TYR A 62 -2.29 -2.17 -8.86
N VAL A 63 -2.20 -0.85 -8.96
CA VAL A 63 -3.29 -0.02 -9.49
C VAL A 63 -3.53 -0.28 -10.98
N LEU A 64 -2.48 -0.48 -11.77
CA LEU A 64 -2.60 -0.65 -13.22
C LEU A 64 -2.91 -2.09 -13.64
N LEU A 65 -2.39 -3.09 -12.93
CA LEU A 65 -2.46 -4.50 -13.31
C LEU A 65 -3.18 -5.37 -12.27
N GLY A 66 -3.03 -5.06 -10.98
CA GLY A 66 -3.61 -5.86 -9.91
C GLY A 66 -5.10 -5.65 -9.66
N ARG A 67 -5.65 -4.52 -10.12
CA ARG A 67 -7.09 -4.21 -9.97
C ARG A 67 -7.91 -4.70 -11.17
N ASP A 68 -7.87 -5.99 -11.42
CA ASP A 68 -8.46 -6.63 -12.60
C ASP A 68 -9.71 -7.47 -12.29
N ALA A 69 -10.18 -7.50 -11.04
CA ALA A 69 -11.43 -8.18 -10.69
C ALA A 69 -12.61 -7.48 -11.35
N THR A 70 -13.02 -7.99 -12.51
CA THR A 70 -14.27 -7.60 -13.14
C THR A 70 -15.41 -8.18 -12.32
N GLY A 71 -16.19 -7.32 -11.66
CA GLY A 71 -17.47 -7.71 -11.06
C GLY A 71 -18.38 -8.43 -12.06
N PRO A 72 -19.43 -9.15 -11.62
CA PRO A 72 -20.23 -10.01 -12.48
C PRO A 72 -20.70 -9.23 -13.71
N ARG A 73 -20.07 -9.49 -14.86
CA ARG A 73 -20.63 -9.07 -16.14
C ARG A 73 -21.84 -9.97 -16.36
N SER A 74 -22.99 -9.50 -15.90
CA SER A 74 -24.30 -10.02 -16.26
C SER A 74 -24.43 -9.97 -17.78
N GLY A 75 -24.33 -11.13 -18.45
CA GLY A 75 -24.63 -11.30 -19.87
C GLY A 75 -24.08 -12.64 -20.38
N PRO A 76 -24.92 -13.57 -20.87
CA PRO A 76 -26.15 -13.33 -21.61
C PRO A 76 -27.40 -13.51 -20.75
N GLY A 77 -28.36 -12.59 -20.90
CA GLY A 77 -29.70 -12.78 -20.37
C GLY A 77 -30.37 -13.98 -21.04
N ARG A 78 -30.94 -14.87 -20.19
CA ARG A 78 -31.92 -15.93 -20.47
C ARG A 78 -31.41 -17.04 -21.42
N GLY A 79 -31.48 -18.32 -21.05
CA GLY A 79 -32.59 -19.00 -20.40
C GLY A 79 -33.61 -19.39 -21.46
N TYR A 80 -33.70 -20.70 -21.71
CA TYR A 80 -34.57 -21.44 -22.64
C TYR A 80 -34.13 -21.43 -24.11
#